data_AF-A0A1F8M4R8-F1
#
_entry.id   AF-A0A1F8M4R8-F1
#
_cell.length_a   1.000
_cell.length_b   1.000
_cell.length_c   1.000
_cell.angle_alpha   90.00
_cell.angle_beta   90.00
_cell.angle_gamma   90.00
#
_symmetry.space_group_name_H-M   'P 1'
#
loop_
_entity.id
_entity.type
_entity.pdbx_description
1 polymer ?
#
loop_
_entity_poly.entity_id
_entity_poly.type
_entity_poly.pdbx_seq_one_letter_code
_entity_poly.pdbx_strand_id
1 'polypeptide(L)'
;MEKKVVTTSAIPTILLDVKGDLRCKGQDTLEVTVKSDNPDDLVFDALDDRVTIRCPGDCNVGVPRAAIVQLSAVQGDVVIKALDGDLIIDTIHGDLELRNVRLTRIGNLNGDLEAKNVEGNLIIDSVRGDISIRGVQGDFTVNNHVAGNLNLSDVGGNASASVNGNVYLRLDPAPGRHYEFNCHGNVFCRLSNDASAEISVPKASQVMVELPGIRASAPVHAPYALTLAEGDAKITISAKGNVILDTYTPEWDTEDFNLNVDSEVNGMADVISQQITQQVESQVRMIEDQLNAQLSSITMRLNAASLSEEQARRIEDRARDASERANARAQERIQHAQERMEHKLAAAQRKIEIKTQAHERASRHGRHNWSFSIPTPPTPASPPGEPVSEDERLMILRMLEQKKITMDQAEELLSALEGKSE
;
A
#
# COMPACT_ATOMS: atom_id res chain seq x y z
N MET A 1 -7.25 -25.78 22.44
CA MET A 1 -7.12 -25.56 20.98
C MET A 1 -7.02 -26.90 20.27
N GLU A 2 -8.15 -27.42 19.83
CA GLU A 2 -8.18 -28.58 18.93
C GLU A 2 -8.09 -28.07 17.48
N LYS A 3 -7.31 -28.77 16.65
CA LYS A 3 -7.08 -28.41 15.24
C LYS A 3 -7.81 -29.43 14.36
N LYS A 4 -8.88 -29.01 13.67
CA LYS A 4 -9.51 -29.82 12.62
C LYS A 4 -8.90 -29.45 11.28
N VAL A 5 -8.63 -30.44 10.44
CA VAL A 5 -8.06 -30.26 9.10
C VAL A 5 -8.82 -31.15 8.14
N VAL A 6 -9.20 -30.59 6.99
CA VAL A 6 -9.74 -31.36 5.87
C VAL A 6 -9.02 -30.95 4.60
N THR A 7 -8.67 -31.92 3.76
CA THR A 7 -8.13 -31.67 2.43
C THR A 7 -9.30 -31.42 1.47
N THR A 8 -9.23 -30.34 0.70
CA THR A 8 -10.27 -29.92 -0.25
C THR A 8 -9.70 -29.81 -1.66
N SER A 9 -10.52 -29.47 -2.65
CA SER A 9 -10.01 -29.05 -3.96
C SER A 9 -9.33 -27.66 -3.91
N ALA A 10 -8.98 -27.14 -5.09
CA ALA A 10 -8.39 -25.82 -5.27
C ALA A 10 -9.34 -24.66 -4.95
N ILE A 11 -10.65 -24.83 -5.13
CA ILE A 11 -11.65 -23.76 -5.02
C ILE A 11 -12.83 -24.26 -4.16
N PRO A 12 -12.61 -24.59 -2.87
CA PRO A 12 -13.71 -24.99 -2.01
C PRO A 12 -14.60 -23.79 -1.69
N THR A 13 -15.87 -24.06 -1.40
CA THR A 13 -16.80 -23.09 -0.82
C THR A 13 -16.86 -23.29 0.68
N ILE A 14 -16.59 -22.23 1.43
CA ILE A 14 -16.46 -22.26 2.88
C ILE A 14 -17.54 -21.38 3.48
N LEU A 15 -18.46 -21.99 4.20
CA LEU A 15 -19.55 -21.32 4.92
C LEU A 15 -19.17 -21.19 6.39
N LEU A 16 -19.11 -19.97 6.89
CA LEU A 16 -18.68 -19.64 8.25
C LEU A 16 -19.77 -18.89 9.01
N ASP A 17 -20.08 -19.38 10.20
CA ASP A 17 -21.01 -18.78 11.16
C ASP A 17 -20.31 -18.74 12.53
N VAL A 18 -19.91 -17.54 12.96
CA VAL A 18 -18.98 -17.35 14.09
C VAL A 18 -19.56 -16.38 15.10
N LYS A 19 -19.71 -16.78 16.36
CA LYS A 19 -20.21 -15.88 17.42
C LYS A 19 -19.12 -15.14 18.21
N GLY A 20 -17.84 -15.46 17.98
CA GLY A 20 -16.71 -14.71 18.50
C GLY A 20 -15.95 -14.01 17.38
N ASP A 21 -14.64 -13.89 17.56
CA ASP A 21 -13.73 -13.30 16.58
C ASP A 21 -13.32 -14.33 15.51
N LEU A 22 -13.16 -13.88 14.28
CA LEU A 22 -12.74 -14.71 13.16
C LEU A 22 -11.44 -14.18 12.56
N ARG A 23 -10.41 -15.03 12.56
CA ARG A 23 -9.21 -14.80 11.75
C ARG A 23 -9.18 -15.78 10.59
N CYS A 24 -9.34 -15.28 9.37
CA CYS A 24 -9.22 -16.08 8.16
C CYS A 24 -7.93 -15.74 7.42
N LYS A 25 -7.15 -16.74 7.03
CA LYS A 25 -5.92 -16.55 6.25
C LYS A 25 -5.88 -17.50 5.07
N GLY A 26 -5.64 -16.96 3.88
CA GLY A 26 -5.33 -17.74 2.70
C GLY A 26 -3.96 -18.42 2.79
N GLN A 27 -3.88 -19.68 2.39
CA GLN A 27 -2.67 -20.49 2.39
C GLN A 27 -2.51 -21.23 1.06
N ASP A 28 -1.27 -21.56 0.70
CA ASP A 28 -0.93 -22.21 -0.58
C ASP A 28 -1.25 -23.73 -0.58
N THR A 29 -1.63 -24.27 0.58
CA THR A 29 -2.06 -25.66 0.73
C THR A 29 -3.55 -25.81 0.45
N LEU A 30 -3.94 -26.89 -0.23
CA LEU A 30 -5.33 -27.25 -0.52
C LEU A 30 -6.04 -27.90 0.68
N GLU A 31 -5.81 -27.35 1.86
CA GLU A 31 -6.39 -27.83 3.10
C GLU A 31 -7.15 -26.68 3.75
N VAL A 32 -8.27 -26.99 4.39
CA VAL A 32 -8.96 -26.08 5.29
C VAL A 32 -8.61 -26.48 6.71
N THR A 33 -8.02 -25.56 7.47
CA THR A 33 -7.64 -25.78 8.86
C THR A 33 -8.49 -24.89 9.74
N VAL A 34 -9.06 -25.45 10.81
CA VAL A 34 -9.84 -24.71 11.79
C VAL A 34 -9.24 -24.95 13.16
N LYS A 35 -8.93 -23.87 13.86
CA LYS A 35 -8.53 -23.88 15.27
C LYS A 35 -9.57 -23.09 16.05
N SER A 36 -10.18 -23.74 17.03
CA SER A 36 -11.12 -23.12 17.97
C SER A 36 -10.61 -23.32 19.39
N ASP A 37 -10.92 -22.35 20.25
CA ASP A 37 -10.65 -22.43 21.69
C ASP A 37 -11.66 -23.32 22.42
N ASN A 38 -12.90 -23.41 21.90
CA ASN A 38 -13.96 -24.27 22.41
C ASN A 38 -14.23 -25.42 21.43
N PRO A 39 -13.63 -26.60 21.64
CA PRO A 39 -13.77 -27.74 20.73
C PRO A 39 -15.13 -28.43 20.82
N ASP A 40 -15.75 -28.46 22.00
CA ASP A 40 -16.95 -29.28 22.28
C ASP A 40 -18.20 -28.81 21.51
N ASP A 41 -18.28 -27.52 21.18
CA ASP A 41 -19.42 -26.92 20.46
C ASP A 41 -19.11 -26.55 19.00
N LEU A 42 -17.90 -26.91 18.50
CA LEU A 42 -17.50 -26.62 17.13
C LEU A 42 -18.15 -27.63 16.16
N VAL A 43 -19.15 -27.18 15.42
CA VAL A 43 -19.70 -27.94 14.30
C VAL A 43 -18.83 -27.71 13.08
N PHE A 44 -18.21 -28.79 12.62
CA PHE A 44 -17.38 -28.82 11.43
C PHE A 44 -17.92 -29.93 10.54
N ASP A 45 -18.52 -29.55 9.41
CA ASP A 45 -19.04 -30.47 8.42
C ASP A 45 -18.32 -30.21 7.08
N ALA A 46 -17.70 -31.24 6.53
CA ALA A 46 -16.97 -31.17 5.27
C ALA A 46 -17.54 -32.22 4.33
N LEU A 47 -18.27 -31.75 3.33
CA LEU A 47 -18.88 -32.55 2.28
C LEU A 47 -18.23 -32.13 0.96
N ASP A 48 -17.28 -32.95 0.49
CA ASP A 48 -16.49 -32.73 -0.72
C ASP A 48 -15.81 -31.34 -0.74
N ASP A 49 -16.32 -30.41 -1.54
CA ASP A 49 -15.82 -29.05 -1.71
C ASP A 49 -16.63 -27.99 -0.95
N ARG A 50 -17.51 -28.42 -0.05
CA ARG A 50 -18.29 -27.53 0.82
C ARG A 50 -17.93 -27.79 2.27
N VAL A 51 -17.34 -26.79 2.91
CA VAL A 51 -16.96 -26.84 4.31
C VAL A 51 -17.85 -25.86 5.08
N THR A 52 -18.66 -26.38 5.99
CA THR A 52 -19.50 -25.57 6.89
C THR A 52 -18.93 -25.60 8.29
N ILE A 53 -18.66 -24.40 8.82
CA ILE A 53 -18.02 -24.21 10.12
C ILE A 53 -18.92 -23.31 10.94
N ARG A 54 -19.46 -23.83 12.04
CA ARG A 54 -20.16 -23.04 13.04
C ARG A 54 -19.38 -23.06 14.34
N CYS A 55 -18.93 -21.88 14.76
CA CYS A 55 -18.14 -21.70 15.98
C CYS A 55 -18.84 -20.72 16.94
N PRO A 56 -19.15 -21.10 18.19
CA PRO A 56 -19.77 -20.19 19.15
C PRO A 56 -18.77 -19.22 19.81
N GLY A 57 -17.47 -19.35 19.55
CA GLY A 57 -16.43 -18.46 20.08
C GLY A 57 -15.40 -18.14 19.00
N ASP A 58 -14.19 -17.81 19.44
CA ASP A 58 -13.14 -17.34 18.56
C ASP A 58 -12.57 -18.48 17.71
N CYS A 59 -12.32 -18.19 16.45
CA CYS A 59 -11.80 -19.17 15.52
C CYS A 59 -10.74 -18.60 14.58
N ASN A 60 -9.76 -19.44 14.30
CA ASN A 60 -8.73 -19.18 13.31
C ASN A 60 -8.86 -20.23 12.21
N VAL A 61 -9.10 -19.75 11.00
CA VAL A 61 -9.40 -20.55 9.82
C VAL A 61 -8.32 -20.29 8.77
N GLY A 62 -7.58 -21.32 8.41
CA GLY A 62 -6.71 -21.32 7.24
C GLY A 62 -7.46 -21.92 6.06
N VAL A 63 -7.54 -21.20 4.94
CA VAL A 63 -8.27 -21.63 3.74
C VAL A 63 -7.36 -21.56 2.52
N PRO A 64 -7.57 -22.38 1.48
CA PRO A 64 -6.84 -22.21 0.22
C PRO A 64 -7.03 -20.79 -0.34
N ARG A 65 -6.00 -20.19 -0.93
CA ARG A 65 -6.08 -18.80 -1.43
C ARG A 65 -7.24 -18.56 -2.41
N ALA A 66 -7.53 -19.53 -3.27
CA ALA A 66 -8.60 -19.44 -4.26
C ALA A 66 -9.99 -19.86 -3.72
N ALA A 67 -10.12 -20.13 -2.42
CA ALA A 67 -11.39 -20.54 -1.82
C ALA A 67 -12.44 -19.42 -1.86
N ILE A 68 -13.70 -19.80 -2.03
CA ILE A 68 -14.84 -18.88 -1.92
C ILE A 68 -15.28 -18.90 -0.46
N VAL A 69 -15.20 -17.74 0.20
CA VAL A 69 -15.52 -17.59 1.62
C VAL A 69 -16.84 -16.86 1.77
N GLN A 70 -17.80 -17.49 2.43
CA GLN A 70 -19.11 -16.92 2.73
C GLN A 70 -19.29 -16.83 4.25
N LEU A 71 -19.35 -15.61 4.77
CA LEU A 71 -19.61 -15.33 6.18
C LEU A 71 -21.09 -14.99 6.36
N SER A 72 -21.87 -15.87 7.00
CA SER A 72 -23.30 -15.61 7.26
C SER A 72 -23.51 -14.59 8.37
N ALA A 73 -22.89 -14.81 9.53
CA ALA A 73 -22.97 -13.90 10.65
C ALA A 73 -21.69 -14.00 11.47
N VAL A 74 -21.09 -12.84 11.77
CA VAL A 74 -20.02 -12.74 12.76
C VAL A 74 -20.38 -11.74 13.83
N GLN A 75 -20.32 -12.15 15.11
CA GLN A 75 -20.64 -11.26 16.22
C GLN A 75 -19.43 -10.43 16.69
N GLY A 76 -18.22 -10.99 16.62
CA GLY A 76 -16.97 -10.31 16.96
C GLY A 76 -16.28 -9.68 15.76
N ASP A 77 -14.96 -9.51 15.90
CA ASP A 77 -14.11 -8.88 14.90
C ASP A 77 -13.63 -9.88 13.85
N VAL A 78 -13.49 -9.42 12.62
CA VAL A 78 -13.12 -10.26 11.47
C VAL A 78 -11.84 -9.75 10.84
N VAL A 79 -10.88 -10.63 10.68
CA VAL A 79 -9.60 -10.33 10.02
C VAL A 79 -9.37 -11.33 8.90
N ILE A 80 -9.34 -10.86 7.65
CA ILE A 80 -9.14 -11.71 6.46
C ILE A 80 -7.90 -11.26 5.71
N LYS A 81 -6.97 -12.20 5.47
CA LYS A 81 -5.70 -11.92 4.80
C LYS A 81 -5.41 -12.88 3.66
N ALA A 82 -4.90 -12.36 2.55
CA ALA A 82 -4.37 -13.11 1.41
C ALA A 82 -5.41 -14.07 0.77
N LEU A 83 -6.60 -13.56 0.48
CA LEU A 83 -7.68 -14.33 -0.15
C LEU A 83 -7.87 -13.89 -1.59
N ASP A 84 -7.48 -14.75 -2.53
CA ASP A 84 -7.59 -14.48 -3.96
C ASP A 84 -8.96 -14.90 -4.51
N GLY A 85 -9.72 -15.71 -3.77
CA GLY A 85 -11.09 -16.10 -4.10
C GLY A 85 -12.13 -15.02 -3.78
N ASP A 86 -13.41 -15.36 -3.97
CA ASP A 86 -14.52 -14.45 -3.71
C ASP A 86 -14.89 -14.44 -2.23
N LEU A 87 -15.09 -13.25 -1.69
CA LEU A 87 -15.48 -13.02 -0.31
C LEU A 87 -16.89 -12.43 -0.27
N ILE A 88 -17.82 -13.16 0.34
CA ILE A 88 -19.20 -12.71 0.55
C ILE A 88 -19.45 -12.67 2.05
N ILE A 89 -19.88 -11.52 2.53
CA ILE A 89 -20.12 -11.26 3.94
C ILE A 89 -21.55 -10.73 4.07
N ASP A 90 -22.40 -11.42 4.81
CA ASP A 90 -23.80 -10.99 5.00
C ASP A 90 -23.91 -9.98 6.15
N THR A 91 -23.49 -10.35 7.37
CA THR A 91 -23.56 -9.46 8.53
C THR A 91 -22.37 -9.65 9.47
N ILE A 92 -21.74 -8.53 9.85
CA ILE A 92 -20.72 -8.49 10.90
C ILE A 92 -21.13 -7.45 11.93
N HIS A 93 -21.08 -7.82 13.20
CA HIS A 93 -21.39 -6.91 14.31
C HIS A 93 -20.18 -6.15 14.85
N GLY A 94 -18.97 -6.72 14.79
CA GLY A 94 -17.72 -6.05 15.12
C GLY A 94 -17.06 -5.37 13.93
N ASP A 95 -15.74 -5.23 14.01
CA ASP A 95 -14.90 -4.58 13.01
C ASP A 95 -14.42 -5.56 11.92
N LEU A 96 -14.11 -5.06 10.73
CA LEU A 96 -13.63 -5.87 9.61
C LEU A 96 -12.30 -5.32 9.06
N GLU A 97 -11.23 -6.12 9.15
CA GLU A 97 -9.94 -5.88 8.51
C GLU A 97 -9.77 -6.80 7.30
N LEU A 98 -9.61 -6.22 6.11
CA LEU A 98 -9.33 -6.91 4.86
C LEU A 98 -7.94 -6.53 4.35
N ARG A 99 -7.13 -7.53 4.02
CA ARG A 99 -5.80 -7.30 3.41
C ARG A 99 -5.51 -8.28 2.30
N ASN A 100 -5.13 -7.76 1.12
CA ASN A 100 -4.83 -8.58 -0.07
C ASN A 100 -6.00 -9.51 -0.36
N VAL A 101 -7.16 -8.90 -0.66
CA VAL A 101 -8.38 -9.62 -1.01
C VAL A 101 -8.79 -9.24 -2.42
N ARG A 102 -9.50 -10.13 -3.12
CA ARG A 102 -9.96 -9.84 -4.48
C ARG A 102 -11.39 -9.28 -4.47
N LEU A 103 -12.36 -10.02 -5.03
CA LEU A 103 -13.75 -9.59 -5.10
C LEU A 103 -14.38 -9.71 -3.72
N THR A 104 -14.84 -8.59 -3.17
CA THR A 104 -15.44 -8.57 -1.84
C THR A 104 -16.82 -7.93 -1.87
N ARG A 105 -17.82 -8.65 -1.37
CA ARG A 105 -19.18 -8.15 -1.15
C ARG A 105 -19.49 -8.16 0.35
N ILE A 106 -19.86 -7.01 0.88
CA ILE A 106 -20.25 -6.83 2.29
C ILE A 106 -21.71 -6.37 2.33
N GLY A 107 -22.55 -7.09 3.05
CA GLY A 107 -23.93 -6.71 3.31
C GLY A 107 -23.99 -5.63 4.38
N ASN A 108 -24.09 -6.03 5.65
CA ASN A 108 -24.22 -5.09 6.77
C ASN A 108 -23.05 -5.19 7.75
N LEU A 109 -22.32 -4.10 7.93
CA LEU A 109 -21.26 -3.96 8.92
C LEU A 109 -21.70 -3.01 10.04
N ASN A 110 -21.68 -3.45 11.29
CA ASN A 110 -22.02 -2.58 12.42
C ASN A 110 -20.80 -1.87 13.05
N GLY A 111 -19.59 -2.40 12.88
CA GLY A 111 -18.34 -1.75 13.28
C GLY A 111 -17.66 -0.99 12.14
N ASP A 112 -16.36 -0.84 12.25
CA ASP A 112 -15.49 -0.13 11.32
C ASP A 112 -14.91 -1.06 10.24
N LEU A 113 -14.66 -0.53 9.04
CA LEU A 113 -14.04 -1.25 7.92
C LEU A 113 -12.65 -0.71 7.64
N GLU A 114 -11.64 -1.57 7.72
CA GLU A 114 -10.31 -1.29 7.18
C GLU A 114 -10.02 -2.24 6.02
N ALA A 115 -9.87 -1.72 4.80
CA ALA A 115 -9.51 -2.52 3.63
C ALA A 115 -8.23 -2.00 2.97
N LYS A 116 -7.26 -2.91 2.78
CA LYS A 116 -5.97 -2.62 2.17
C LYS A 116 -5.70 -3.56 1.02
N ASN A 117 -5.35 -2.98 -0.13
CA ASN A 117 -4.97 -3.70 -1.35
C ASN A 117 -6.06 -4.70 -1.77
N VAL A 118 -7.18 -4.15 -2.27
CA VAL A 118 -8.25 -4.93 -2.86
C VAL A 118 -8.01 -5.05 -4.36
N GLU A 119 -7.69 -6.26 -4.83
CA GLU A 119 -7.32 -6.51 -6.23
C GLU A 119 -8.55 -6.59 -7.16
N GLY A 120 -9.76 -6.64 -6.61
CA GLY A 120 -11.03 -6.69 -7.35
C GLY A 120 -11.99 -5.56 -6.99
N ASN A 121 -13.28 -5.80 -7.23
CA ASN A 121 -14.33 -4.85 -6.86
C ASN A 121 -14.69 -4.99 -5.38
N LEU A 122 -14.97 -3.86 -4.73
CA LEU A 122 -15.45 -3.79 -3.36
C LEU A 122 -16.87 -3.23 -3.35
N ILE A 123 -17.84 -4.10 -3.07
CA ILE A 123 -19.26 -3.76 -3.01
C ILE A 123 -19.72 -3.84 -1.56
N ILE A 124 -20.32 -2.77 -1.07
CA ILE A 124 -20.77 -2.63 0.31
C ILE A 124 -22.22 -2.19 0.31
N ASP A 125 -23.09 -2.86 1.06
CA ASP A 125 -24.49 -2.44 1.16
C ASP A 125 -24.65 -1.36 2.24
N SER A 126 -24.29 -1.62 3.50
CA SER A 126 -24.42 -0.66 4.60
C SER A 126 -23.31 -0.80 5.66
N VAL A 127 -22.80 0.33 6.16
CA VAL A 127 -21.82 0.37 7.26
C VAL A 127 -22.24 1.39 8.30
N ARG A 128 -22.25 0.99 9.57
CA ARG A 128 -22.55 1.91 10.69
C ARG A 128 -21.32 2.69 11.18
N GLY A 129 -20.15 2.06 11.19
CA GLY A 129 -18.90 2.69 11.62
C GLY A 129 -18.25 3.54 10.53
N ASP A 130 -16.95 3.75 10.71
CA ASP A 130 -16.06 4.44 9.79
C ASP A 130 -15.47 3.46 8.76
N ILE A 131 -15.18 3.96 7.55
CA ILE A 131 -14.56 3.18 6.48
C ILE A 131 -13.21 3.80 6.13
N SER A 132 -12.16 3.00 6.15
CA SER A 132 -10.81 3.35 5.71
C SER A 132 -10.34 2.37 4.65
N ILE A 133 -10.21 2.86 3.41
CA ILE A 133 -9.84 2.06 2.25
C ILE A 133 -8.58 2.63 1.62
N ARG A 134 -7.58 1.77 1.42
CA ARG A 134 -6.33 2.10 0.74
C ARG A 134 -6.04 1.08 -0.36
N GLY A 135 -6.11 1.53 -1.60
CA GLY A 135 -5.80 0.72 -2.77
C GLY A 135 -6.94 -0.24 -3.11
N VAL A 136 -7.75 0.13 -4.09
CA VAL A 136 -8.73 -0.73 -4.75
C VAL A 136 -8.45 -0.69 -6.24
N GLN A 137 -8.08 -1.83 -6.84
CA GLN A 137 -7.80 -1.91 -8.27
C GLN A 137 -9.07 -1.86 -9.12
N GLY A 138 -10.17 -2.43 -8.60
CA GLY A 138 -11.47 -2.45 -9.27
C GLY A 138 -12.41 -1.30 -8.89
N ASP A 139 -13.70 -1.54 -9.03
CA ASP A 139 -14.76 -0.59 -8.69
C ASP A 139 -15.09 -0.61 -7.19
N PHE A 140 -15.33 0.56 -6.61
CA PHE A 140 -15.81 0.74 -5.24
C PHE A 140 -17.26 1.23 -5.24
N THR A 141 -18.18 0.51 -4.59
CA THR A 141 -19.59 0.89 -4.57
C THR A 141 -20.20 0.67 -3.19
N VAL A 142 -20.78 1.74 -2.63
CA VAL A 142 -21.66 1.67 -1.46
C VAL A 142 -23.11 1.89 -1.87
N ASN A 143 -23.95 0.86 -1.74
CA ASN A 143 -25.32 0.88 -2.28
C ASN A 143 -26.30 1.71 -1.43
N ASN A 144 -26.14 1.74 -0.10
CA ASN A 144 -27.10 2.41 0.79
C ASN A 144 -26.49 3.64 1.47
N HIS A 145 -25.84 3.46 2.62
CA HIS A 145 -25.18 4.56 3.33
C HIS A 145 -24.08 4.05 4.27
N VAL A 146 -23.12 4.93 4.52
CA VAL A 146 -22.13 4.85 5.59
C VAL A 146 -22.56 5.83 6.68
N ALA A 147 -22.80 5.37 7.90
CA ALA A 147 -23.24 6.26 8.98
C ALA A 147 -22.09 7.08 9.59
N GLY A 148 -20.86 6.54 9.60
CA GLY A 148 -19.63 7.23 10.00
C GLY A 148 -18.97 8.03 8.89
N ASN A 149 -17.64 8.09 8.93
CA ASN A 149 -16.77 8.78 7.97
C ASN A 149 -16.24 7.81 6.90
N LEU A 150 -15.85 8.34 5.75
CA LEU A 150 -15.20 7.59 4.68
C LEU A 150 -13.84 8.19 4.37
N ASN A 151 -12.78 7.39 4.46
CA ASN A 151 -11.47 7.68 3.92
C ASN A 151 -11.18 6.72 2.77
N LEU A 152 -11.03 7.25 1.56
CA LEU A 152 -10.80 6.48 0.35
C LEU A 152 -9.58 7.00 -0.37
N SER A 153 -8.61 6.12 -0.58
CA SER A 153 -7.37 6.40 -1.29
C SER A 153 -7.10 5.35 -2.36
N ASP A 154 -6.63 5.80 -3.52
CA ASP A 154 -6.15 5.00 -4.64
C ASP A 154 -7.20 3.99 -5.16
N VAL A 155 -8.14 4.48 -5.98
CA VAL A 155 -9.16 3.65 -6.65
C VAL A 155 -8.94 3.66 -8.15
N GLY A 156 -8.66 2.48 -8.73
CA GLY A 156 -8.43 2.31 -10.16
C GLY A 156 -9.70 2.23 -11.01
N GLY A 157 -10.84 1.87 -10.40
CA GLY A 157 -12.15 1.80 -11.05
C GLY A 157 -13.05 3.00 -10.78
N ASN A 158 -14.35 2.79 -10.98
CA ASN A 158 -15.39 3.75 -10.60
C ASN A 158 -15.59 3.74 -9.09
N ALA A 159 -15.99 4.87 -8.51
CA ALA A 159 -16.28 4.94 -7.08
C ALA A 159 -17.62 5.63 -6.83
N SER A 160 -18.50 5.01 -6.06
CA SER A 160 -19.75 5.66 -5.65
C SER A 160 -20.07 5.39 -4.19
N ALA A 161 -20.34 6.43 -3.40
CA ALA A 161 -20.74 6.26 -2.01
C ALA A 161 -21.63 7.37 -1.45
N SER A 162 -22.51 6.99 -0.53
CA SER A 162 -23.34 7.88 0.27
C SER A 162 -22.91 7.81 1.74
N VAL A 163 -22.55 8.94 2.33
CA VAL A 163 -21.89 9.02 3.65
C VAL A 163 -22.59 10.06 4.53
N ASN A 164 -22.94 9.72 5.76
CA ASN A 164 -23.56 10.66 6.68
C ASN A 164 -22.52 11.52 7.43
N GLY A 165 -21.30 11.01 7.66
CA GLY A 165 -20.19 11.77 8.23
C GLY A 165 -19.42 12.60 7.20
N ASN A 166 -18.11 12.72 7.44
CA ASN A 166 -17.17 13.40 6.55
C ASN A 166 -16.55 12.42 5.55
N VAL A 167 -16.12 12.94 4.41
CA VAL A 167 -15.46 12.16 3.36
C VAL A 167 -14.08 12.76 3.08
N TYR A 168 -13.06 11.90 3.13
CA TYR A 168 -11.69 12.20 2.74
C TYR A 168 -11.37 11.35 1.51
N LEU A 169 -11.07 12.00 0.39
CA LEU A 169 -10.77 11.35 -0.89
C LEU A 169 -9.36 11.73 -1.31
N ARG A 170 -8.53 10.73 -1.64
CA ARG A 170 -7.29 10.90 -2.39
C ARG A 170 -7.44 10.13 -3.69
N LEU A 171 -7.72 10.85 -4.78
CA LEU A 171 -8.04 10.25 -6.07
C LEU A 171 -6.95 10.56 -7.09
N ASP A 172 -6.67 9.56 -7.91
CA ASP A 172 -5.94 9.67 -9.16
C ASP A 172 -6.89 9.27 -10.30
N PRO A 173 -7.69 10.22 -10.83
CA PRO A 173 -8.79 9.90 -11.73
C PRO A 173 -8.29 9.35 -13.06
N ALA A 174 -8.63 8.10 -13.37
CA ALA A 174 -8.30 7.50 -14.65
C ALA A 174 -9.29 7.92 -15.76
N PRO A 175 -8.85 8.01 -17.03
CA PRO A 175 -9.71 8.39 -18.15
C PRO A 175 -10.97 7.51 -18.29
N GLY A 176 -12.12 8.14 -18.48
CA GLY A 176 -13.41 7.47 -18.66
C GLY A 176 -14.06 6.92 -17.38
N ARG A 177 -13.49 7.22 -16.20
CA ARG A 177 -14.05 6.79 -14.91
C ARG A 177 -15.02 7.79 -14.31
N HIS A 178 -15.94 7.27 -13.52
CA HIS A 178 -16.98 8.03 -12.84
C HIS A 178 -16.87 7.88 -11.32
N TYR A 179 -16.85 9.02 -10.64
CA TYR A 179 -16.76 9.14 -9.20
C TYR A 179 -17.96 9.93 -8.68
N GLU A 180 -18.79 9.35 -7.84
CA GLU A 180 -19.99 9.98 -7.28
C GLU A 180 -20.04 9.86 -5.76
N PHE A 181 -19.92 10.98 -5.06
CA PHE A 181 -19.94 11.01 -3.60
C PHE A 181 -21.02 11.95 -3.09
N ASN A 182 -21.90 11.41 -2.24
CA ASN A 182 -22.91 12.20 -1.53
C ASN A 182 -22.60 12.15 -0.04
N CYS A 183 -22.40 13.31 0.58
CA CYS A 183 -22.17 13.41 2.01
C CYS A 183 -23.13 14.37 2.71
N HIS A 184 -23.42 14.07 3.98
CA HIS A 184 -24.09 15.04 4.85
C HIS A 184 -23.08 15.99 5.53
N GLY A 185 -21.88 15.50 5.87
CA GLY A 185 -20.82 16.30 6.49
C GLY A 185 -20.02 17.14 5.48
N ASN A 186 -18.71 17.21 5.70
CA ASN A 186 -17.75 17.89 4.81
C ASN A 186 -17.04 16.90 3.89
N VAL A 187 -16.62 17.36 2.72
CA VAL A 187 -15.76 16.60 1.79
C VAL A 187 -14.42 17.28 1.66
N PHE A 188 -13.36 16.51 1.84
CA PHE A 188 -11.99 16.88 1.53
C PHE A 188 -11.55 16.00 0.36
N CYS A 189 -11.49 16.57 -0.84
CA CYS A 189 -11.08 15.84 -2.04
C CYS A 189 -9.72 16.34 -2.48
N ARG A 190 -8.78 15.40 -2.56
CA ARG A 190 -7.41 15.63 -2.97
C ARG A 190 -7.13 14.92 -4.28
N LEU A 191 -6.73 15.69 -5.27
CA LEU A 191 -6.48 15.19 -6.63
C LEU A 191 -4.98 15.17 -6.92
N SER A 192 -4.55 14.24 -7.78
CA SER A 192 -3.20 14.30 -8.34
C SER A 192 -2.99 15.58 -9.13
N ASN A 193 -1.77 16.11 -9.14
CA ASN A 193 -1.43 17.37 -9.80
C ASN A 193 -1.59 17.33 -11.34
N ASP A 194 -1.54 16.12 -11.91
CA ASP A 194 -1.72 15.81 -13.32
C ASP A 194 -3.12 15.25 -13.66
N ALA A 195 -4.06 15.29 -12.71
CA ALA A 195 -5.40 14.76 -12.90
C ALA A 195 -6.18 15.51 -14.00
N SER A 196 -6.79 14.74 -14.92
CA SER A 196 -7.72 15.23 -15.95
C SER A 196 -9.15 14.82 -15.61
N ALA A 197 -9.93 15.76 -15.05
CA ALA A 197 -11.27 15.47 -14.55
C ALA A 197 -12.24 16.65 -14.64
N GLU A 198 -13.47 16.36 -15.05
CA GLU A 198 -14.63 17.22 -14.94
C GLU A 198 -15.23 17.08 -13.52
N ILE A 199 -15.06 18.10 -12.70
CA ILE A 199 -15.58 18.17 -11.33
C ILE A 199 -16.88 18.96 -11.32
N SER A 200 -17.92 18.35 -10.76
CA SER A 200 -19.23 18.97 -10.55
C SER A 200 -19.61 18.89 -9.07
N VAL A 201 -19.87 20.05 -8.48
CA VAL A 201 -20.35 20.20 -7.10
C VAL A 201 -21.74 20.81 -7.15
N PRO A 202 -22.80 20.00 -7.38
CA PRO A 202 -24.17 20.53 -7.51
C PRO A 202 -24.72 21.09 -6.20
N LYS A 203 -24.26 20.55 -5.05
CA LYS A 203 -24.73 20.96 -3.72
C LYS A 203 -23.59 20.97 -2.71
N ALA A 204 -23.40 22.10 -2.04
CA ALA A 204 -22.47 22.31 -0.93
C ALA A 204 -22.85 23.60 -0.20
N SER A 205 -22.52 23.72 1.08
CA SER A 205 -22.63 24.98 1.83
C SER A 205 -21.62 26.00 1.32
N GLN A 206 -20.35 25.59 1.25
CA GLN A 206 -19.23 26.36 0.73
C GLN A 206 -18.30 25.43 -0.04
N VAL A 207 -17.74 25.93 -1.14
CA VAL A 207 -16.74 25.22 -1.94
C VAL A 207 -15.44 26.03 -1.90
N MET A 208 -14.40 25.44 -1.34
CA MET A 208 -13.04 25.99 -1.35
C MET A 208 -12.22 25.23 -2.38
N VAL A 209 -11.57 25.96 -3.28
CA VAL A 209 -10.80 25.38 -4.38
C VAL A 209 -9.39 25.93 -4.32
N GLU A 210 -8.45 25.07 -3.95
CA GLU A 210 -7.01 25.32 -3.85
C GLU A 210 -6.28 24.46 -4.89
N LEU A 211 -6.49 24.75 -6.17
CA LEU A 211 -5.89 23.99 -7.27
C LEU A 211 -4.80 24.83 -7.96
N PRO A 212 -3.74 24.21 -8.53
CA PRO A 212 -2.66 24.91 -9.21
C PRO A 212 -3.23 25.69 -10.40
N GLY A 213 -2.95 26.99 -10.47
CA GLY A 213 -3.48 27.88 -11.51
C GLY A 213 -4.89 28.42 -11.25
N ILE A 214 -5.65 27.84 -10.31
CA ILE A 214 -6.99 28.28 -9.93
C ILE A 214 -7.03 28.47 -8.41
N ARG A 215 -6.61 29.66 -7.97
CA ARG A 215 -6.82 30.08 -6.58
C ARG A 215 -8.09 30.90 -6.51
N ALA A 216 -9.19 30.29 -6.10
CA ALA A 216 -10.36 31.05 -5.69
C ALA A 216 -10.03 31.73 -4.35
N SER A 217 -9.80 33.04 -4.38
CA SER A 217 -9.49 33.84 -3.18
C SER A 217 -10.64 33.86 -2.14
N ALA A 218 -11.81 33.34 -2.49
CA ALA A 218 -13.00 33.32 -1.64
C ALA A 218 -13.78 32.00 -1.83
N PRO A 219 -14.51 31.52 -0.80
CA PRO A 219 -15.40 30.37 -0.93
C PRO A 219 -16.46 30.60 -2.01
N VAL A 220 -16.63 29.63 -2.90
CA VAL A 220 -17.62 29.64 -3.98
C VAL A 220 -18.89 28.92 -3.52
N HIS A 221 -20.06 29.33 -4.02
CA HIS A 221 -21.33 28.66 -3.73
C HIS A 221 -21.66 27.60 -4.79
N ALA A 222 -22.33 26.53 -4.37
CA ALA A 222 -22.89 25.54 -5.29
C ALA A 222 -24.15 26.10 -6.02
N PRO A 223 -24.44 25.68 -7.27
CA PRO A 223 -23.69 24.70 -8.05
C PRO A 223 -22.37 25.27 -8.59
N TYR A 224 -21.31 24.46 -8.53
CA TYR A 224 -19.98 24.80 -9.04
C TYR A 224 -19.52 23.68 -9.97
N ALA A 225 -18.92 24.03 -11.11
CA ALA A 225 -18.34 23.08 -12.04
C ALA A 225 -16.98 23.59 -12.48
N LEU A 226 -16.02 22.67 -12.59
CA LEU A 226 -14.65 22.94 -13.01
C LEU A 226 -14.16 21.77 -13.86
N THR A 227 -13.51 22.07 -14.98
CA THR A 227 -12.80 21.06 -15.77
C THR A 227 -11.30 21.24 -15.55
N LEU A 228 -10.64 20.18 -15.08
CA LEU A 228 -9.19 20.09 -15.00
C LEU A 228 -8.65 19.41 -16.25
N ALA A 229 -7.60 20.01 -16.84
CA ALA A 229 -6.99 19.57 -18.10
C ALA A 229 -8.03 19.32 -19.20
N GLU A 230 -8.14 18.09 -19.72
CA GLU A 230 -9.07 17.72 -20.79
C GLU A 230 -10.44 17.24 -20.26
N GLY A 231 -10.52 16.87 -18.97
CA GLY A 231 -11.76 16.42 -18.34
C GLY A 231 -12.10 14.95 -18.58
N ASP A 232 -11.09 14.07 -18.60
CA ASP A 232 -11.27 12.67 -19.01
C ASP A 232 -12.07 11.83 -18.00
N ALA A 233 -11.99 12.15 -16.72
CA ALA A 233 -12.79 11.54 -15.66
C ALA A 233 -13.93 12.45 -15.23
N LYS A 234 -15.02 11.89 -14.67
CA LYS A 234 -16.11 12.70 -14.10
C LYS A 234 -16.20 12.51 -12.60
N ILE A 235 -16.17 13.60 -11.86
CA ILE A 235 -16.23 13.60 -10.40
C ILE A 235 -17.42 14.45 -9.96
N THR A 236 -18.42 13.83 -9.35
CA THR A 236 -19.60 14.51 -8.82
C THR A 236 -19.59 14.42 -7.30
N ILE A 237 -19.55 15.58 -6.62
CA ILE A 237 -19.49 15.66 -5.16
C ILE A 237 -20.66 16.48 -4.66
N SER A 238 -21.54 15.86 -3.86
CA SER A 238 -22.63 16.54 -3.17
C SER A 238 -22.37 16.52 -1.68
N ALA A 239 -22.40 17.69 -1.02
CA ALA A 239 -22.26 17.82 0.42
C ALA A 239 -23.37 18.71 0.99
N LYS A 240 -23.78 18.50 2.25
CA LYS A 240 -24.50 19.56 2.98
C LYS A 240 -23.55 20.51 3.71
N GLY A 241 -22.37 20.04 4.10
CA GLY A 241 -21.29 20.86 4.66
C GLY A 241 -20.42 21.51 3.59
N ASN A 242 -19.15 21.68 3.92
CA ASN A 242 -18.16 22.33 3.06
C ASN A 242 -17.44 21.30 2.18
N VAL A 243 -17.11 21.70 0.96
CA VAL A 243 -16.29 20.92 0.03
C VAL A 243 -14.97 21.65 -0.15
N ILE A 244 -13.86 20.97 0.15
CA ILE A 244 -12.51 21.46 -0.10
C ILE A 244 -11.90 20.60 -1.21
N LEU A 245 -11.52 21.25 -2.30
CA LEU A 245 -10.80 20.66 -3.41
C LEU A 245 -9.37 21.16 -3.36
N ASP A 246 -8.41 20.25 -3.18
CA ASP A 246 -6.98 20.54 -3.09
C ASP A 246 -6.21 19.59 -4.03
N THR A 247 -5.03 19.98 -4.46
CA THR A 247 -4.08 19.08 -5.11
C THR A 247 -3.00 18.68 -4.13
N TYR A 248 -2.56 17.43 -4.19
CA TYR A 248 -1.27 17.10 -3.62
C TYR A 248 -0.23 17.00 -4.73
N THR A 249 0.91 17.63 -4.53
CA THR A 249 2.13 17.09 -5.10
C THR A 249 2.40 15.78 -4.38
N PRO A 250 2.60 14.65 -5.07
CA PRO A 250 3.31 13.52 -4.49
C PRO A 250 4.75 13.99 -4.24
N GLU A 251 4.95 14.83 -3.21
CA GLU A 251 6.16 14.74 -2.43
C GLU A 251 6.17 13.29 -1.98
N TRP A 252 7.21 12.54 -2.38
CA TRP A 252 7.39 11.15 -1.98
C TRP A 252 6.92 10.98 -0.56
N ASP A 253 5.82 10.22 -0.42
CA ASP A 253 5.16 9.95 0.84
C ASP A 253 6.27 9.57 1.81
N THR A 254 6.62 10.47 2.75
CA THR A 254 7.17 10.03 4.02
C THR A 254 6.03 9.27 4.65
N GLU A 255 5.97 7.99 4.28
CA GLU A 255 4.86 7.14 4.58
C GLU A 255 4.55 7.26 6.07
N ASP A 256 3.25 7.32 6.37
CA ASP A 256 2.66 6.54 7.45
C ASP A 256 3.07 5.06 7.28
N PHE A 257 4.36 4.79 7.50
CA PHE A 257 4.94 3.48 7.72
C PHE A 257 4.52 3.05 9.12
N ASN A 258 3.23 2.73 9.28
CA ASN A 258 2.86 1.63 10.16
C ASN A 258 3.37 0.34 9.50
N LEU A 259 4.69 0.14 9.57
CA LEU A 259 5.35 -1.13 9.31
C LEU A 259 4.91 -2.12 10.38
N ASN A 260 3.73 -2.70 10.19
CA ASN A 260 3.55 -4.08 10.60
C ASN A 260 4.47 -4.92 9.72
N VAL A 261 5.67 -5.15 10.26
CA VAL A 261 6.66 -6.08 9.74
C VAL A 261 6.05 -7.47 9.80
N ASP A 262 5.37 -7.86 8.73
CA ASP A 262 5.16 -9.26 8.42
C ASP A 262 5.29 -9.47 6.91
N SER A 263 6.33 -10.25 6.61
CA SER A 263 6.57 -11.06 5.43
C SER A 263 6.69 -10.38 4.06
N GLU A 264 7.84 -10.67 3.43
CA GLU A 264 8.12 -10.61 1.98
C GLU A 264 8.64 -9.29 1.40
N VAL A 265 9.84 -8.88 1.82
CA VAL A 265 10.75 -8.11 0.96
C VAL A 265 12.17 -8.67 1.10
N ASN A 266 12.39 -9.88 0.58
CA ASN A 266 13.74 -10.39 0.29
C ASN A 266 14.06 -9.99 -1.15
N GLY A 267 14.86 -8.95 -1.36
CA GLY A 267 15.50 -8.72 -2.65
C GLY A 267 15.85 -7.28 -3.03
N MET A 268 15.27 -6.26 -2.39
CA MET A 268 15.39 -4.88 -2.91
C MET A 268 15.70 -3.81 -1.85
N ALA A 269 16.19 -4.22 -0.68
CA ALA A 269 16.47 -3.30 0.45
C ALA A 269 17.89 -2.70 0.44
N ASP A 270 18.85 -3.33 -0.25
CA ASP A 270 20.25 -2.90 -0.22
C ASP A 270 20.53 -1.67 -1.12
N VAL A 271 19.77 -1.50 -2.20
CA VAL A 271 19.95 -0.36 -3.13
C VAL A 271 19.31 0.92 -2.59
N ILE A 272 18.22 0.81 -1.82
CA ILE A 272 17.46 1.94 -1.28
C ILE A 272 18.20 2.59 -0.09
N SER A 273 18.96 1.81 0.67
CA SER A 273 19.64 2.31 1.88
C SER A 273 20.82 3.23 1.56
N GLN A 274 21.59 2.96 0.50
CA GLN A 274 22.74 3.80 0.13
C GLN A 274 22.32 5.16 -0.46
N GLN A 275 21.20 5.20 -1.19
CA GLN A 275 20.71 6.41 -1.85
C GLN A 275 20.07 7.39 -0.84
N ILE A 276 19.43 6.88 0.21
CA ILE A 276 18.83 7.71 1.28
C ILE A 276 19.92 8.34 2.16
N THR A 277 21.03 7.65 2.46
CA THR A 277 22.11 8.21 3.30
C THR A 277 22.75 9.45 2.65
N GLN A 278 23.00 9.40 1.34
CA GLN A 278 23.61 10.53 0.63
C GLN A 278 22.65 11.73 0.51
N GLN A 279 21.36 11.47 0.35
CA GLN A 279 20.37 12.52 0.21
C GLN A 279 20.10 13.24 1.53
N VAL A 280 20.06 12.51 2.66
CA VAL A 280 19.89 13.09 4.00
C VAL A 280 21.11 13.93 4.39
N GLU A 281 22.34 13.48 4.11
CA GLU A 281 23.54 14.29 4.37
C GLU A 281 23.55 15.61 3.58
N SER A 282 23.05 15.61 2.35
CA SER A 282 22.97 16.83 1.53
C SER A 282 21.94 17.84 2.05
N GLN A 283 20.82 17.36 2.59
CA GLN A 283 19.77 18.22 3.14
C GLN A 283 20.16 18.81 4.50
N VAL A 284 20.89 18.07 5.34
CA VAL A 284 21.39 18.58 6.63
C VAL A 284 22.36 19.75 6.43
N ARG A 285 23.27 19.66 5.44
CA ARG A 285 24.19 20.76 5.12
C ARG A 285 23.48 22.00 4.59
N MET A 286 22.46 21.82 3.74
CA MET A 286 21.66 22.97 3.25
C MET A 286 20.90 23.67 4.39
N ILE A 287 20.40 22.91 5.37
CA ILE A 287 19.71 23.49 6.53
C ILE A 287 20.69 24.23 7.43
N GLU A 288 21.90 23.71 7.65
CA GLU A 288 22.96 24.39 8.42
C GLU A 288 23.40 25.70 7.75
N ASP A 289 23.60 25.69 6.43
CA ASP A 289 23.97 26.89 5.66
C ASP A 289 22.84 27.94 5.67
N GLN A 290 21.58 27.51 5.59
CA GLN A 290 20.43 28.40 5.63
C GLN A 290 20.21 29.00 7.02
N LEU A 291 20.42 28.23 8.09
CA LEU A 291 20.36 28.73 9.47
C LEU A 291 21.48 29.74 9.77
N ASN A 292 22.71 29.48 9.30
CA ASN A 292 23.83 30.41 9.43
C ASN A 292 23.59 31.71 8.63
N ALA A 293 23.03 31.61 7.43
CA ALA A 293 22.66 32.79 6.64
C ALA A 293 21.57 33.62 7.35
N GLN A 294 20.56 33.00 7.93
CA GLN A 294 19.50 33.72 8.65
C GLN A 294 20.01 34.35 9.96
N LEU A 295 20.86 33.68 10.72
CA LEU A 295 21.48 34.24 11.93
C LEU A 295 22.32 35.48 11.60
N SER A 296 23.15 35.43 10.55
CA SER A 296 23.93 36.59 10.11
C SER A 296 23.06 37.78 9.70
N SER A 297 21.90 37.51 9.07
CA SER A 297 20.95 38.54 8.66
C SER A 297 20.23 39.20 9.85
N ILE A 298 19.98 38.43 10.92
CA ILE A 298 19.37 38.92 12.15
C ILE A 298 20.38 39.77 12.92
N THR A 299 21.66 39.35 12.98
CA THR A 299 22.74 40.15 13.58
C THR A 299 22.95 41.49 12.86
N MET A 300 22.88 41.50 11.52
CA MET A 300 22.93 42.76 10.75
C MET A 300 21.75 43.68 11.03
N ARG A 301 20.54 43.13 11.20
CA ARG A 301 19.33 43.91 11.52
C ARG A 301 19.32 44.41 12.96
N LEU A 302 19.88 43.65 13.89
CA LEU A 302 20.05 44.07 15.30
C LEU A 302 21.09 45.18 15.44
N ASN A 303 22.14 45.20 14.62
CA ASN A 303 23.10 46.31 14.58
C ASN A 303 22.52 47.59 13.93
N ALA A 304 21.51 47.46 13.06
CA ALA A 304 20.87 48.60 12.39
C ALA A 304 19.79 49.28 13.26
N ALA A 305 19.22 48.57 14.23
CA ALA A 305 18.32 49.13 15.22
C ALA A 305 19.13 49.49 16.46
N SER A 306 19.32 50.79 16.74
CA SER A 306 19.98 51.26 17.96
C SER A 306 19.12 50.94 19.20
N LEU A 307 19.15 49.68 19.62
CA LEU A 307 18.51 49.16 20.83
C LEU A 307 19.37 49.52 22.04
N SER A 308 18.74 49.81 23.18
CA SER A 308 19.49 50.04 24.43
C SER A 308 20.17 48.74 24.88
N GLU A 309 21.37 48.84 25.46
CA GLU A 309 22.19 47.67 25.86
C GLU A 309 21.43 46.66 26.74
N GLU A 310 20.48 47.11 27.57
CA GLU A 310 19.70 46.22 28.43
C GLU A 310 18.65 45.39 27.66
N GLN A 311 18.11 45.92 26.57
CA GLN A 311 17.14 45.20 25.74
C GLN A 311 17.82 44.21 24.82
N ALA A 312 18.99 44.57 24.27
CA ALA A 312 19.82 43.67 23.47
C ALA A 312 20.23 42.42 24.27
N ARG A 313 20.74 42.61 25.51
CA ARG A 313 21.15 41.48 26.38
C ARG A 313 19.99 40.54 26.71
N ARG A 314 18.79 41.06 27.00
CA ARG A 314 17.61 40.21 27.30
C ARG A 314 17.13 39.42 26.08
N ILE A 315 17.27 39.98 24.89
CA ILE A 315 16.91 39.30 23.64
C ILE A 315 17.96 38.24 23.31
N GLU A 316 19.24 38.54 23.50
CA GLU A 316 20.33 37.57 23.34
C GLU A 316 20.22 36.41 24.32
N ASP A 317 19.97 36.67 25.61
CA ASP A 317 19.81 35.61 26.62
C ASP A 317 18.61 34.72 26.31
N ARG A 318 17.48 35.28 25.86
CA ARG A 318 16.31 34.51 25.44
C ARG A 318 16.54 33.74 24.14
N ALA A 319 17.25 34.33 23.18
CA ALA A 319 17.59 33.67 21.92
C ALA A 319 18.55 32.50 22.16
N ARG A 320 19.51 32.67 23.07
CA ARG A 320 20.47 31.64 23.46
C ARG A 320 19.80 30.49 24.20
N ASP A 321 18.98 30.77 25.20
CA ASP A 321 18.23 29.75 25.95
C ASP A 321 17.20 29.01 25.06
N ALA A 322 16.56 29.72 24.12
CA ALA A 322 15.69 29.08 23.12
C ALA A 322 16.48 28.20 22.15
N SER A 323 17.66 28.66 21.70
CA SER A 323 18.54 27.91 20.81
C SER A 323 19.12 26.67 21.49
N GLU A 324 19.55 26.78 22.74
CA GLU A 324 20.09 25.65 23.51
C GLU A 324 19.01 24.57 23.74
N ARG A 325 17.77 24.97 24.04
CA ARG A 325 16.64 24.02 24.17
C ARG A 325 16.24 23.38 22.86
N ALA A 326 16.26 24.14 21.76
CA ALA A 326 15.98 23.60 20.43
C ALA A 326 17.05 22.59 20.00
N ASN A 327 18.33 22.90 20.28
CA ASN A 327 19.45 22.04 19.92
C ASN A 327 19.48 20.76 20.78
N ALA A 328 19.21 20.87 22.08
CA ALA A 328 19.11 19.70 22.96
C ALA A 328 17.99 18.73 22.50
N ARG A 329 16.82 19.25 22.12
CA ARG A 329 15.70 18.43 21.59
C ARG A 329 16.01 17.82 20.23
N ALA A 330 16.75 18.52 19.39
CA ALA A 330 17.19 17.99 18.10
C ALA A 330 18.21 16.84 18.30
N GLN A 331 19.18 17.02 19.18
CA GLN A 331 20.17 16.00 19.53
C GLN A 331 19.55 14.75 20.15
N GLU A 332 18.57 14.92 21.05
CA GLU A 332 17.86 13.79 21.68
C GLU A 332 17.05 12.98 20.66
N ARG A 333 16.41 13.65 19.68
CA ARG A 333 15.71 12.98 18.58
C ARG A 333 16.66 12.25 17.63
N ILE A 334 17.82 12.82 17.36
CA ILE A 334 18.86 12.19 16.53
C ILE A 334 19.44 10.96 17.24
N GLN A 335 19.72 11.05 18.54
CA GLN A 335 20.18 9.92 19.34
C GLN A 335 19.15 8.78 19.37
N HIS A 336 17.88 9.07 19.60
CA HIS A 336 16.84 8.03 19.56
C HIS A 336 16.64 7.43 18.16
N ALA A 337 16.84 8.20 17.09
CA ALA A 337 16.83 7.68 15.74
C ALA A 337 18.03 6.74 15.49
N GLN A 338 19.22 7.10 15.99
CA GLN A 338 20.43 6.29 15.91
C GLN A 338 20.31 5.00 16.73
N GLU A 339 19.84 5.06 17.98
CA GLU A 339 19.63 3.88 18.84
C GLU A 339 18.66 2.89 18.19
N ARG A 340 17.56 3.37 17.59
CA ARG A 340 16.60 2.52 16.88
C ARG A 340 17.20 1.89 15.63
N MET A 341 18.08 2.61 14.94
CA MET A 341 18.79 2.10 13.76
C MET A 341 19.80 1.01 14.16
N GLU A 342 20.61 1.25 15.19
CA GLU A 342 21.55 0.28 15.74
C GLU A 342 20.85 -0.98 16.25
N HIS A 343 19.71 -0.84 16.92
CA HIS A 343 18.95 -1.98 17.40
C HIS A 343 18.39 -2.85 16.27
N LYS A 344 17.99 -2.21 15.15
CA LYS A 344 17.54 -2.91 13.94
C LYS A 344 18.70 -3.58 13.20
N LEU A 345 19.86 -2.92 13.11
CA LEU A 345 21.08 -3.48 12.51
C LEU A 345 21.61 -4.68 13.31
N ALA A 346 21.65 -4.58 14.63
CA ALA A 346 22.08 -5.69 15.49
C ALA A 346 21.12 -6.89 15.40
N ALA A 347 19.80 -6.66 15.30
CA ALA A 347 18.82 -7.72 15.11
C ALA A 347 18.94 -8.39 13.72
N ALA A 348 19.25 -7.62 12.69
CA ALA A 348 19.52 -8.15 11.34
C ALA A 348 20.80 -9.00 11.33
N GLN A 349 21.88 -8.51 11.95
CA GLN A 349 23.16 -9.23 12.04
C GLN A 349 23.03 -10.56 12.79
N ARG A 350 22.32 -10.60 13.93
CA ARG A 350 22.06 -11.85 14.66
C ARG A 350 21.29 -12.87 13.81
N LYS A 351 20.35 -12.43 12.99
CA LYS A 351 19.59 -13.33 12.10
C LYS A 351 20.44 -13.86 10.95
N ILE A 352 21.37 -13.05 10.44
CA ILE A 352 22.35 -13.48 9.42
C ILE A 352 23.28 -14.52 10.03
N GLU A 353 23.83 -14.27 11.23
CA GLU A 353 24.74 -15.18 11.91
C GLU A 353 24.09 -16.53 12.26
N ILE A 354 22.82 -16.52 12.70
CA ILE A 354 22.04 -17.75 12.92
C ILE A 354 21.84 -18.53 11.62
N LYS A 355 21.61 -17.84 10.49
CA LYS A 355 21.43 -18.48 9.18
C LYS A 355 22.75 -19.01 8.62
N THR A 356 23.86 -18.30 8.75
CA THR A 356 25.18 -18.81 8.33
C THR A 356 25.60 -20.02 9.17
N GLN A 357 25.37 -20.01 10.49
CA GLN A 357 25.61 -21.20 11.32
C GLN A 357 24.67 -22.38 10.98
N ALA A 358 23.42 -22.12 10.58
CA ALA A 358 22.50 -23.16 10.11
C ALA A 358 22.93 -23.73 8.75
N HIS A 359 23.45 -22.88 7.85
CA HIS A 359 23.96 -23.30 6.55
C HIS A 359 25.30 -24.06 6.65
N GLU A 360 26.17 -23.69 7.59
CA GLU A 360 27.39 -24.41 7.94
C GLU A 360 27.11 -25.77 8.62
N ARG A 361 26.02 -25.87 9.40
CA ARG A 361 25.55 -27.14 9.98
C ARG A 361 24.97 -28.08 8.92
N ALA A 362 24.27 -27.53 7.92
CA ALA A 362 23.69 -28.28 6.81
C ALA A 362 24.77 -28.84 5.86
N SER A 363 25.87 -28.13 5.65
CA SER A 363 26.98 -28.57 4.79
C SER A 363 27.93 -29.60 5.44
N ARG A 364 27.75 -29.90 6.73
CA ARG A 364 28.50 -30.96 7.45
C ARG A 364 27.82 -32.33 7.48
N HIS A 365 26.53 -32.45 7.12
CA HIS A 365 25.86 -33.75 6.97
C HIS A 365 25.78 -34.15 5.50
N GLY A 366 26.59 -35.15 5.15
CA GLY A 366 26.98 -35.47 3.78
C GLY A 366 26.02 -36.34 2.97
N ARG A 367 26.28 -36.31 1.66
CA ARG A 367 26.22 -37.42 0.68
C ARG A 367 25.64 -38.74 1.22
N HIS A 368 24.49 -39.14 0.68
CA HIS A 368 24.28 -40.55 0.35
C HIS A 368 23.50 -40.68 -0.97
N ASN A 369 24.14 -41.40 -1.88
CA ASN A 369 23.76 -41.67 -3.27
C ASN A 369 22.70 -42.79 -3.29
N TRP A 370 21.52 -42.57 -3.88
CA TRP A 370 20.64 -43.65 -4.34
C TRP A 370 20.06 -43.31 -5.72
N SER A 371 20.46 -44.14 -6.68
CA SER A 371 20.06 -44.16 -8.07
C SER A 371 18.71 -44.85 -8.24
N PHE A 372 17.72 -44.13 -8.77
CA PHE A 372 16.51 -44.70 -9.38
C PHE A 372 16.36 -44.12 -10.80
N SER A 373 16.42 -45.01 -11.79
CA SER A 373 16.20 -44.74 -13.20
C SER A 373 14.70 -44.81 -13.52
N ILE A 374 14.13 -43.70 -13.98
CA ILE A 374 12.76 -43.60 -14.53
C ILE A 374 12.88 -43.11 -15.99
N PRO A 375 12.20 -43.73 -16.97
CA PRO A 375 12.35 -43.38 -18.38
C PRO A 375 11.55 -42.12 -18.74
N THR A 376 12.15 -41.22 -19.51
CA THR A 376 11.51 -40.02 -20.07
C THR A 376 10.59 -40.36 -21.25
N PRO A 377 9.32 -39.90 -21.27
CA PRO A 377 8.51 -39.82 -22.49
C PRO A 377 8.98 -38.62 -23.35
N PRO A 378 8.78 -38.67 -24.69
CA PRO A 378 9.33 -37.66 -25.59
C PRO A 378 8.55 -36.34 -25.50
N THR A 379 9.30 -35.24 -25.43
CA THR A 379 8.80 -33.87 -25.55
C THR A 379 8.29 -33.61 -26.97
N PRO A 380 7.11 -33.00 -27.16
CA PRO A 380 6.71 -32.47 -28.47
C PRO A 380 7.59 -31.27 -28.84
N ALA A 381 8.05 -31.23 -30.09
CA ALA A 381 8.91 -30.19 -30.63
C ALA A 381 8.23 -28.82 -30.64
N SER A 382 8.92 -27.81 -30.10
CA SER A 382 8.63 -26.39 -30.35
C SER A 382 9.13 -26.00 -31.75
N PRO A 383 8.44 -25.10 -32.46
CA PRO A 383 8.77 -24.75 -33.85
C PRO A 383 10.12 -24.02 -33.97
N PRO A 384 10.80 -24.15 -35.12
CA PRO A 384 12.16 -23.64 -35.32
C PRO A 384 12.19 -22.10 -35.38
N GLY A 385 13.09 -21.50 -34.60
CA GLY A 385 13.50 -20.11 -34.77
C GLY A 385 14.21 -19.93 -36.11
N GLU A 386 13.95 -18.80 -36.75
CA GLU A 386 14.48 -18.43 -38.06
C GLU A 386 16.03 -18.41 -38.08
N PRO A 387 16.67 -18.79 -39.20
CA PRO A 387 18.12 -18.70 -39.33
C PRO A 387 18.57 -17.23 -39.46
N VAL A 388 19.67 -16.93 -38.77
CA VAL A 388 20.39 -15.65 -38.69
C VAL A 388 20.65 -15.03 -40.08
N SER A 389 20.36 -13.74 -40.26
CA SER A 389 20.56 -13.02 -41.53
C SER A 389 21.99 -12.48 -41.67
N GLU A 390 22.62 -12.70 -42.84
CA GLU A 390 23.97 -12.18 -43.19
C GLU A 390 24.06 -10.64 -43.10
N ASP A 391 22.93 -9.94 -43.15
CA ASP A 391 22.86 -8.48 -43.06
C ASP A 391 23.31 -7.92 -41.70
N GLU A 392 23.08 -8.65 -40.60
CA GLU A 392 23.44 -8.19 -39.26
C GLU A 392 24.96 -8.25 -39.03
N ARG A 393 25.62 -9.27 -39.60
CA ARG A 393 27.09 -9.39 -39.60
C ARG A 393 27.75 -8.27 -40.40
N LEU A 394 27.16 -7.93 -41.55
CA LEU A 394 27.61 -6.85 -42.41
C LEU A 394 27.48 -5.47 -41.75
N MET A 395 26.45 -5.28 -40.91
CA MET A 395 26.26 -4.05 -40.15
C MET A 395 27.35 -3.85 -39.09
N ILE A 396 27.72 -4.91 -38.36
CA ILE A 396 28.78 -4.87 -37.34
C ILE A 396 30.14 -4.57 -37.98
N LEU A 397 30.45 -5.17 -39.12
CA LEU A 397 31.69 -4.88 -39.86
C LEU A 397 31.76 -3.42 -40.35
N ARG A 398 30.63 -2.85 -40.79
CA ARG A 398 30.54 -1.42 -41.14
C ARG A 398 30.76 -0.51 -39.93
N MET A 399 30.30 -0.90 -38.74
CA MET A 399 30.50 -0.11 -37.52
C MET A 399 31.96 -0.13 -37.06
N LEU A 400 32.68 -1.24 -37.28
CA LEU A 400 34.12 -1.34 -37.04
C LEU A 400 34.92 -0.47 -38.03
N GLU A 401 34.56 -0.48 -39.33
CA GLU A 401 35.17 0.39 -40.35
C GLU A 401 34.98 1.88 -40.03
N GLN A 402 33.79 2.25 -39.53
CA GLN A 402 33.47 3.61 -39.10
C GLN A 402 34.08 3.99 -37.74
N LYS A 403 34.88 3.11 -37.10
CA LYS A 403 35.46 3.29 -35.75
C LYS A 403 34.43 3.60 -34.65
N LYS A 404 33.17 3.19 -34.83
CA LYS A 404 32.11 3.40 -33.83
C LYS A 404 32.14 2.38 -32.71
N ILE A 405 32.78 1.24 -32.95
CA ILE A 405 33.03 0.17 -31.99
C ILE A 405 34.50 -0.23 -32.05
N THR A 406 35.05 -0.72 -30.94
CA THR A 406 36.40 -1.27 -30.91
C THR A 406 36.42 -2.72 -31.42
N MET A 407 37.61 -3.23 -31.74
CA MET A 407 37.79 -4.60 -32.22
C MET A 407 37.23 -5.63 -31.22
N ASP A 408 37.50 -5.43 -29.93
CA ASP A 408 37.03 -6.33 -28.86
C ASP A 408 35.50 -6.31 -28.72
N GLN A 409 34.87 -5.15 -28.90
CA GLN A 409 33.41 -5.01 -28.86
C GLN A 409 32.73 -5.67 -30.08
N ALA A 410 33.39 -5.64 -31.24
CA ALA A 410 32.89 -6.32 -32.43
C ALA A 410 32.93 -7.85 -32.28
N GLU A 411 33.98 -8.40 -31.66
CA GLU A 411 34.10 -9.84 -31.38
C GLU A 411 33.04 -10.32 -30.37
N GLU A 412 32.76 -9.54 -29.32
CA GLU A 412 31.76 -9.89 -28.32
C GLU A 412 30.33 -9.90 -28.92
N LEU A 413 30.00 -8.93 -29.77
CA LEU A 413 28.71 -8.86 -30.46
C LEU A 413 28.54 -9.97 -31.49
N LEU A 414 29.59 -10.31 -32.24
CA LEU A 414 29.56 -11.44 -33.18
C LEU A 414 29.43 -12.77 -32.45
N SER A 415 30.13 -12.96 -31.32
CA SER A 415 30.06 -14.19 -30.52
C SER A 415 28.70 -14.36 -29.83
N ALA A 416 28.04 -13.27 -29.43
CA ALA A 416 26.69 -13.30 -28.88
C ALA A 416 25.65 -13.67 -29.94
N LEU A 417 25.85 -13.25 -31.19
CA LEU A 417 24.98 -13.57 -32.33
C LEU A 417 25.18 -15.00 -32.86
N GLU A 418 26.39 -15.56 -32.74
CA GLU A 418 26.70 -16.93 -33.20
C GLU A 418 26.35 -18.03 -32.19
N GLY A 419 25.89 -17.68 -30.98
CA GLY A 419 25.26 -18.59 -30.02
C GLY A 419 26.03 -19.90 -29.77
N LYS A 420 26.90 -19.91 -28.76
CA LYS A 420 27.56 -21.10 -28.17
C LYS A 420 26.74 -22.39 -28.36
N SER A 421 27.13 -23.15 -29.37
CA SER A 421 26.78 -24.54 -29.58
C SER A 421 27.97 -25.36 -29.10
N GLU A 422 28.03 -25.59 -27.79
CA GLU A 422 28.76 -26.71 -27.18
C GLU A 422 27.93 -27.30 -26.04
#